data_AF-A0A0G3EJW3-F1
#
_entry.id   AF-A0A0G3EJW3-F1
#
_cell.length_a   1.000
_cell.length_b   1.000
_cell.length_c   1.000
_cell.angle_alpha   90.00
_cell.angle_beta   90.00
_cell.angle_gamma   90.00
#
_symmetry.space_group_name_H-M   'P 1'
#
loop_
_entity.id
_entity.type
_entity.pdbx_description
1 polymer ?
#
loop_
_entity_poly.entity_id
_entity_poly.type
_entity_poly.pdbx_seq_one_letter_code
_entity_poly.pdbx_strand_id
1 'polypeptide(L)'
;MIVILLASLIMVLLACLMAWILGWANRAFHVEVDPRVSAVLDALPGANCGACGYVGCGEYAEAAASGEAPPDLCPVGGDSCAQAVAEILGIEVGQKLPFRPVVHCGATYDKRLIHSEYRGEPSCRSANLVGGVQACTYGCLGFGDCERSCPFDAIHVIDGLARVDYEKCTGCGACARVCPRNIIHMIPFKSERVMVVACSNHDPGKYVRQVCKVGCIGCGMCARKSDLFRVEDNLAHIDYDQYDPESMDEAQLALEKCPMNGILYIGEPGPEELEQTDGEDVGEPVRDEFQTTVDDTEWHG
;
A
#
# COMPACT_ATOMS: atom_id res chain seq x y z
N MET A 1 -8.88 -47.56 49.41
CA MET A 1 -9.62 -48.14 48.27
C MET A 1 -10.97 -47.43 48.04
N ILE A 2 -11.85 -47.36 49.04
CA ILE A 2 -13.17 -46.69 48.91
C ILE A 2 -13.05 -45.21 48.50
N VAL A 3 -12.18 -44.42 49.15
CA VAL A 3 -11.98 -43.00 48.83
C VAL A 3 -11.51 -42.78 47.38
N ILE A 4 -10.62 -43.67 46.90
CA ILE A 4 -10.09 -43.60 45.53
C ILE A 4 -11.21 -43.89 44.53
N LEU A 5 -12.00 -44.95 44.76
CA LEU A 5 -13.15 -45.29 43.92
C LEU A 5 -14.20 -44.18 43.87
N LEU A 6 -14.47 -43.52 45.02
CA LEU A 6 -15.45 -42.45 45.13
C LEU A 6 -14.96 -41.18 44.40
N ALA A 7 -13.67 -40.83 44.54
CA ALA A 7 -13.06 -39.74 43.80
C ALA A 7 -13.06 -40.00 42.28
N SER A 8 -12.69 -41.21 41.84
CA SER A 8 -12.74 -41.59 40.42
C SER A 8 -14.17 -41.52 39.85
N LEU A 9 -15.18 -41.98 40.61
CA LEU A 9 -16.57 -41.92 40.19
C LEU A 9 -17.07 -40.48 40.01
N ILE A 10 -16.72 -39.58 40.95
CA ILE A 10 -17.10 -38.16 40.86
C ILE A 10 -16.47 -37.50 39.62
N MET A 11 -15.20 -37.78 39.34
CA MET A 11 -14.51 -37.23 38.16
C MET A 11 -15.15 -37.71 36.85
N VAL A 12 -15.53 -38.99 36.77
CA VAL A 12 -16.24 -39.54 35.59
C VAL A 12 -17.62 -38.90 35.43
N LEU A 13 -18.39 -38.76 36.51
CA LEU A 13 -19.70 -38.11 36.48
C LEU A 13 -19.62 -36.65 36.02
N LEU A 14 -18.64 -35.90 36.54
CA LEU A 14 -18.43 -34.51 36.13
C LEU A 14 -18.01 -34.42 34.67
N ALA A 15 -17.15 -35.32 34.19
CA ALA A 15 -16.75 -35.38 32.79
C ALA A 15 -17.94 -35.68 31.87
N CYS A 16 -18.78 -36.65 32.22
CA CYS A 16 -20.00 -36.96 31.46
C CYS A 16 -20.98 -35.79 31.46
N LEU A 17 -21.16 -35.11 32.60
CA LEU A 17 -22.02 -33.94 32.72
C LEU A 17 -21.51 -32.79 31.83
N MET A 18 -20.22 -32.46 31.90
CA MET A 18 -19.61 -31.40 31.08
C MET A 18 -19.68 -31.74 29.59
N ALA A 19 -19.40 -32.98 29.20
CA ALA A 19 -19.50 -33.43 27.81
C ALA A 19 -20.94 -33.33 27.29
N TRP A 20 -21.93 -33.68 28.12
CA TRP A 20 -23.34 -33.54 27.77
C TRP A 20 -23.75 -32.07 27.61
N ILE A 21 -23.32 -31.18 28.52
CA ILE A 21 -23.59 -29.74 28.43
C ILE A 21 -22.95 -29.16 27.17
N LEU A 22 -21.69 -29.48 26.87
CA LEU A 22 -21.00 -29.00 25.67
C LEU A 22 -21.64 -29.54 24.39
N GLY A 23 -22.02 -30.83 24.36
CA GLY A 23 -22.71 -31.43 23.22
C GLY A 23 -24.09 -30.81 22.99
N TRP A 24 -24.83 -30.54 24.06
CA TRP A 24 -26.10 -29.81 23.99
C TRP A 24 -25.90 -28.38 23.50
N ALA A 25 -24.93 -27.64 24.05
CA ALA A 25 -24.62 -26.28 23.66
C ALA A 25 -24.21 -26.19 22.18
N ASN A 26 -23.33 -27.09 21.72
CA ASN A 26 -22.92 -27.15 20.33
C ASN A 26 -24.11 -27.36 19.39
N ARG A 27 -25.11 -28.15 19.79
CA ARG A 27 -26.32 -28.37 18.99
C ARG A 27 -27.32 -27.21 19.10
N ALA A 28 -27.48 -26.62 20.27
CA ALA A 28 -28.41 -25.52 20.51
C ALA A 28 -27.96 -24.22 19.84
N PHE A 29 -26.64 -24.00 19.75
CA PHE A 29 -26.03 -22.81 19.15
C PHE A 29 -25.31 -23.11 17.83
N HIS A 30 -25.62 -24.23 17.17
CA HIS A 30 -25.06 -24.52 15.85
C HIS A 30 -25.60 -23.49 14.86
N VAL A 31 -24.73 -22.65 14.32
CA VAL A 31 -25.05 -21.74 13.22
C VAL A 31 -24.72 -22.46 11.92
N GLU A 32 -25.71 -22.64 11.06
CA GLU A 32 -25.49 -23.16 9.71
C GLU A 32 -24.68 -22.13 8.93
N VAL A 33 -23.41 -22.44 8.68
CA VAL A 33 -22.55 -21.63 7.82
C VAL A 33 -22.95 -21.91 6.38
N ASP A 34 -23.30 -20.86 5.63
CA ASP A 34 -23.59 -20.98 4.20
C ASP A 34 -22.37 -21.64 3.50
N PRO A 35 -22.55 -22.75 2.77
CA PRO A 35 -21.46 -23.41 2.04
C PRO A 35 -20.67 -22.48 1.12
N ARG A 36 -21.29 -21.38 0.65
CA ARG A 36 -20.65 -20.35 -0.14
C ARG A 36 -19.56 -19.61 0.64
N VAL A 37 -19.74 -19.38 1.94
CA VAL A 37 -18.73 -18.71 2.78
C VAL A 37 -17.43 -19.50 2.79
N SER A 38 -17.51 -20.82 3.04
CA SER A 38 -16.33 -21.69 2.97
C SER A 38 -15.69 -21.70 1.59
N ALA A 39 -16.50 -21.78 0.53
CA ALA A 39 -15.97 -21.78 -0.84
C ALA A 39 -15.28 -20.46 -1.20
N VAL A 40 -15.87 -19.31 -0.83
CA VAL A 40 -15.25 -18.00 -1.04
C VAL A 40 -13.97 -17.89 -0.22
N LEU A 41 -13.96 -18.33 1.04
CA LEU A 41 -12.77 -18.31 1.88
C LEU A 41 -11.61 -19.09 1.29
N ASP A 42 -11.88 -20.27 0.72
CA ASP A 42 -10.88 -21.10 0.06
C ASP A 42 -10.35 -20.47 -1.24
N ALA A 43 -11.15 -19.63 -1.90
CA ALA A 43 -10.74 -18.85 -3.07
C ALA A 43 -9.92 -17.59 -2.72
N LEU A 44 -9.90 -17.17 -1.45
CA LEU A 44 -9.13 -16.02 -0.99
C LEU A 44 -7.67 -16.40 -0.67
N PRO A 45 -6.72 -15.45 -0.76
CA PRO A 45 -5.31 -15.71 -0.43
C PRO A 45 -5.02 -16.06 1.04
N GLY A 46 -6.02 -15.99 1.94
CA GLY A 46 -5.84 -16.29 3.36
C GLY A 46 -4.93 -15.33 4.15
N ALA A 47 -4.56 -14.18 3.57
CA ALA A 47 -3.56 -13.27 4.14
C ALA A 47 -4.04 -12.49 5.38
N ASN A 48 -5.35 -12.36 5.62
CA ASN A 48 -5.94 -11.64 6.76
C ASN A 48 -5.35 -10.24 7.03
N CYS A 49 -4.99 -9.50 5.97
CA CYS A 49 -4.27 -8.23 6.07
C CYS A 49 -5.15 -6.98 6.20
N GLY A 50 -6.47 -7.15 6.05
CA GLY A 50 -7.47 -6.07 6.07
C GLY A 50 -7.31 -4.97 5.02
N ALA A 51 -6.60 -5.25 3.92
CA ALA A 51 -6.46 -4.31 2.82
C ALA A 51 -7.80 -3.99 2.12
N CYS A 52 -8.74 -4.95 2.13
CA CYS A 52 -10.09 -4.79 1.56
C CYS A 52 -11.08 -4.06 2.49
N GLY A 53 -10.67 -3.64 3.70
CA GLY A 53 -11.53 -2.96 4.68
C GLY A 53 -12.21 -3.87 5.71
N TYR A 54 -12.07 -5.19 5.59
CA TYR A 54 -12.55 -6.18 6.56
C TYR A 54 -11.42 -6.62 7.51
N VAL A 55 -11.74 -7.12 8.70
CA VAL A 55 -10.76 -7.57 9.71
C VAL A 55 -9.98 -8.79 9.22
N GLY A 56 -10.60 -9.65 8.42
CA GLY A 56 -9.96 -10.84 7.88
C GLY A 56 -10.65 -11.42 6.65
N CYS A 57 -10.05 -12.46 6.07
CA CYS A 57 -10.58 -13.14 4.89
C CYS A 57 -11.94 -13.81 5.18
N GLY A 58 -12.13 -14.34 6.41
CA GLY A 58 -13.40 -14.94 6.83
C GLY A 58 -14.56 -13.95 6.83
N GLU A 59 -14.36 -12.76 7.42
CA GLU A 59 -15.38 -11.71 7.46
C GLU A 59 -15.70 -11.19 6.05
N TYR A 60 -14.69 -11.02 5.19
CA TYR A 60 -14.93 -10.67 3.80
C TYR A 60 -15.70 -11.77 3.05
N ALA A 61 -15.37 -13.05 3.30
CA ALA A 61 -16.08 -14.18 2.68
C ALA A 61 -17.56 -14.25 3.11
N GLU A 62 -17.85 -13.98 4.38
CA GLU A 62 -19.21 -13.85 4.90
C GLU A 62 -19.96 -12.70 4.23
N ALA A 63 -19.35 -11.51 4.20
CA ALA A 63 -19.95 -10.32 3.60
C ALA A 63 -20.17 -10.47 2.07
N ALA A 64 -19.27 -11.16 1.37
CA ALA A 64 -19.42 -11.45 -0.04
C ALA A 64 -20.55 -12.47 -0.30
N ALA A 65 -20.61 -13.53 0.51
CA ALA A 65 -21.66 -14.54 0.40
C ALA A 65 -23.07 -13.99 0.75
N SER A 66 -23.16 -13.05 1.69
CA SER A 66 -24.41 -12.37 2.05
C SER A 66 -24.83 -11.28 1.04
N GLY A 67 -23.96 -10.91 0.10
CA GLY A 67 -24.19 -9.86 -0.88
C GLY A 67 -23.98 -8.43 -0.35
N GLU A 68 -23.39 -8.29 0.84
CA GLU A 68 -23.03 -7.00 1.44
C GLU A 68 -21.73 -6.43 0.86
N ALA A 69 -20.86 -7.29 0.32
CA ALA A 69 -19.59 -6.93 -0.28
C ALA A 69 -19.51 -7.35 -1.76
N PRO A 70 -18.98 -6.50 -2.66
CA PRO A 70 -18.66 -6.95 -4.01
C PRO A 70 -17.49 -7.96 -3.99
N PRO A 71 -17.47 -8.91 -4.94
CA PRO A 71 -16.48 -10.01 -5.01
C PRO A 71 -15.05 -9.58 -5.36
N ASP A 72 -14.85 -8.33 -5.78
CA ASP A 72 -13.60 -7.80 -6.33
C ASP A 72 -12.80 -6.90 -5.37
N LEU A 73 -13.08 -6.98 -4.06
CA LEU A 73 -12.43 -6.11 -3.08
C LEU A 73 -11.04 -6.57 -2.63
N CYS A 74 -10.59 -7.78 -2.96
CA CYS A 74 -9.31 -8.31 -2.47
C CYS A 74 -8.14 -7.83 -3.35
N PRO A 75 -7.36 -6.79 -2.96
CA PRO A 75 -6.26 -6.32 -3.79
C PRO A 75 -5.12 -7.35 -3.88
N VAL A 76 -4.91 -8.14 -2.82
CA VAL A 76 -3.85 -9.16 -2.76
C VAL A 76 -4.13 -10.31 -3.72
N GLY A 77 -5.39 -10.71 -3.84
CA GLY A 77 -5.80 -11.78 -4.74
C GLY A 77 -5.95 -11.33 -6.19
N GLY A 78 -6.16 -10.03 -6.42
CA GLY A 78 -6.29 -9.45 -7.75
C GLY A 78 -7.47 -10.03 -8.55
N ASP A 79 -7.37 -9.91 -9.87
CA ASP A 79 -8.44 -10.30 -10.80
C ASP A 79 -8.77 -11.79 -10.76
N SER A 80 -7.77 -12.66 -10.58
CA SER A 80 -7.99 -14.11 -10.53
C SER A 80 -8.82 -14.52 -9.32
N CYS A 81 -8.56 -13.90 -8.16
CA CYS A 81 -9.35 -14.09 -6.96
C CYS A 81 -10.76 -13.51 -7.13
N ALA A 82 -10.87 -12.30 -7.69
CA ALA A 82 -12.17 -11.68 -7.96
C ALA A 82 -13.06 -12.56 -8.85
N GLN A 83 -12.49 -13.14 -9.92
CA GLN A 83 -13.20 -14.06 -10.83
C GLN A 83 -13.62 -15.36 -10.13
N ALA A 84 -12.75 -15.96 -9.32
CA ALA A 84 -13.08 -17.18 -8.58
C ALA A 84 -14.22 -16.93 -7.59
N VAL A 85 -14.20 -15.82 -6.85
CA VAL A 85 -15.27 -15.44 -5.92
C VAL A 85 -16.57 -15.14 -6.69
N ALA A 86 -16.47 -14.45 -7.83
CA ALA A 86 -17.62 -14.15 -8.70
C ALA A 86 -18.33 -15.41 -9.20
N GLU A 87 -17.56 -16.41 -9.65
CA GLU A 87 -18.07 -17.70 -10.14
C GLU A 87 -18.83 -18.46 -9.04
N ILE A 88 -18.28 -18.47 -7.80
CA ILE A 88 -18.93 -19.08 -6.64
C ILE A 88 -20.26 -18.41 -6.31
N LEU A 89 -20.33 -17.08 -6.42
CA LEU A 89 -21.51 -16.29 -6.10
C LEU A 89 -22.51 -16.19 -7.26
N GLY A 90 -22.12 -16.58 -8.48
CA GLY A 90 -22.93 -16.45 -9.69
C GLY A 90 -23.12 -15.00 -10.13
N ILE A 91 -22.15 -14.14 -9.86
CA ILE A 91 -22.16 -12.71 -10.20
C ILE A 91 -21.16 -12.46 -11.33
N GLU A 92 -21.52 -11.62 -12.31
CA GLU A 92 -20.54 -11.16 -13.31
C GLU A 92 -19.70 -10.02 -12.75
N VAL A 93 -18.39 -10.12 -12.91
CA VAL A 93 -17.43 -9.09 -12.48
C VAL A 93 -16.65 -8.61 -13.70
N GLY A 94 -16.68 -7.29 -13.90
CA GLY A 94 -15.84 -6.65 -14.91
C GLY A 94 -14.38 -6.62 -14.47
N GLN A 95 -13.46 -6.63 -15.44
CA GLN A 95 -12.05 -6.42 -15.15
C GLN A 95 -11.86 -5.01 -14.58
N LYS A 96 -11.41 -4.90 -13.32
CA LYS A 96 -11.03 -3.62 -12.72
C LYS A 96 -9.55 -3.39 -12.95
N LEU A 97 -9.19 -2.14 -13.23
CA LEU A 97 -7.80 -1.76 -13.37
C LEU A 97 -7.08 -1.90 -12.02
N PRO A 98 -5.86 -2.45 -11.99
CA PRO A 98 -5.12 -2.58 -10.75
C PRO A 98 -4.76 -1.19 -10.22
N PHE A 99 -5.13 -0.91 -8.97
CA PHE A 99 -4.67 0.30 -8.29
C PHE A 99 -3.30 0.04 -7.68
N ARG A 100 -2.30 0.84 -8.03
CA ARG A 100 -0.94 0.71 -7.50
C ARG A 100 -0.48 2.01 -6.85
N PRO A 101 0.38 1.94 -5.82
CA PRO A 101 0.87 3.12 -5.13
C PRO A 101 1.86 3.90 -6.01
N VAL A 102 1.73 5.22 -6.00
CA VAL A 102 2.64 6.15 -6.67
C VAL A 102 3.15 7.15 -5.64
N VAL A 103 4.47 7.31 -5.57
CA VAL A 103 5.14 8.26 -4.68
C VAL A 103 5.25 9.61 -5.39
N HIS A 104 4.50 10.62 -4.93
CA HIS A 104 4.50 11.99 -5.44
C HIS A 104 5.72 12.80 -4.94
N CYS A 105 6.91 12.25 -5.14
CA CYS A 105 8.17 12.93 -4.91
C CYS A 105 9.25 12.36 -5.85
N GLY A 106 9.86 13.22 -6.68
CA GLY A 106 10.98 12.85 -7.55
C GLY A 106 12.36 13.25 -7.00
N ALA A 107 12.41 13.85 -5.80
CA ALA A 107 13.62 14.45 -5.26
C ALA A 107 14.39 13.48 -4.33
N THR A 108 15.50 12.97 -4.85
CA THR A 108 16.59 12.34 -4.08
C THR A 108 17.27 13.36 -3.15
N TYR A 109 18.09 12.90 -2.20
CA TYR A 109 18.76 13.77 -1.23
C TYR A 109 19.55 14.93 -1.87
N ASP A 110 20.24 14.70 -2.99
CA ASP A 110 21.02 15.72 -3.72
C ASP A 110 20.17 16.81 -4.40
N LYS A 111 18.86 16.51 -4.62
CA LYS A 111 17.91 17.38 -5.31
C LYS A 111 17.08 18.23 -4.36
N ARG A 112 17.18 18.02 -3.05
CA ARG A 112 16.39 18.73 -2.03
C ARG A 112 17.27 19.34 -0.95
N LEU A 113 16.82 20.47 -0.40
CA LEU A 113 17.51 21.15 0.69
C LEU A 113 17.16 20.47 2.03
N ILE A 114 18.18 19.96 2.70
CA ILE A 114 18.11 19.44 4.08
C ILE A 114 18.45 20.60 5.03
N HIS A 115 17.62 20.85 6.04
CA HIS A 115 17.81 21.97 6.97
C HIS A 115 18.67 21.59 8.16
N SER A 116 18.29 20.53 8.89
CA SER A 116 19.04 19.99 10.01
C SER A 116 19.08 18.48 9.96
N GLU A 117 20.21 17.91 10.37
CA GLU A 117 20.35 16.48 10.62
C GLU A 117 19.34 16.06 11.70
N TYR A 118 18.51 15.07 11.37
CA TYR A 118 17.55 14.52 12.31
C TYR A 118 18.23 13.46 13.18
N ARG A 119 18.16 13.64 14.51
CA ARG A 119 18.73 12.74 15.52
C ARG A 119 17.63 12.21 16.44
N GLY A 120 16.75 11.40 15.88
CA GLY A 120 15.67 10.76 16.62
C GLY A 120 15.36 9.38 16.06
N GLU A 121 14.25 8.79 16.50
CA GLU A 121 13.76 7.50 16.00
C GLU A 121 13.65 7.52 14.47
N PRO A 122 14.27 6.58 13.71
CA PRO A 122 14.28 6.53 12.25
C PRO A 122 12.92 6.12 11.65
N SER A 123 11.92 6.97 11.91
CA SER A 123 10.55 6.85 11.42
C SER A 123 10.11 8.15 10.77
N CYS A 124 9.43 8.04 9.62
CA CYS A 124 8.87 9.20 8.94
C CYS A 124 7.86 9.90 9.87
N ARG A 125 7.08 9.14 10.64
CA ARG A 125 6.09 9.68 11.58
C ARG A 125 6.75 10.54 12.65
N SER A 126 7.82 10.05 13.27
CA SER A 126 8.58 10.79 14.29
C SER A 126 9.26 12.02 13.68
N ALA A 127 9.93 11.85 12.54
CA ALA A 127 10.61 12.94 11.85
C ALA A 127 9.65 14.02 11.32
N ASN A 128 8.41 13.66 10.95
CA ASN A 128 7.42 14.62 10.48
C ASN A 128 6.90 15.55 11.59
N LEU A 129 7.02 15.15 12.86
CA LEU A 129 6.68 16.00 14.01
C LEU A 129 7.77 17.03 14.32
N VAL A 130 9.00 16.78 13.85
CA VAL A 130 10.14 17.66 14.08
C VAL A 130 10.25 18.66 12.92
N GLY A 131 10.11 19.94 13.22
CA GLY A 131 10.35 21.01 12.25
C GLY A 131 11.82 21.06 11.83
N GLY A 132 12.09 21.30 10.55
CA GLY A 132 13.45 21.54 10.06
C GLY A 132 14.24 20.29 9.65
N VAL A 133 13.67 19.09 9.69
CA VAL A 133 14.35 17.89 9.13
C VAL A 133 14.64 18.08 7.63
N GLN A 134 13.67 18.62 6.89
CA GLN A 134 13.78 18.93 5.48
C GLN A 134 13.11 20.26 5.19
N ALA A 135 13.67 21.05 4.26
CA ALA A 135 13.09 22.32 3.87
C ALA A 135 11.72 22.17 3.20
N CYS A 136 11.56 21.15 2.36
CA CYS A 136 10.27 20.77 1.81
C CYS A 136 9.46 19.97 2.84
N THR A 137 8.34 20.55 3.27
CA THR A 137 7.37 19.95 4.22
C THR A 137 6.52 18.85 3.57
N TYR A 138 6.42 18.84 2.24
CA TYR A 138 5.60 17.88 1.49
C TYR A 138 6.38 16.64 1.03
N GLY A 139 7.67 16.77 0.70
CA GLY A 139 8.42 15.70 0.02
C GLY A 139 8.65 14.44 0.85
N CYS A 140 9.18 13.38 0.23
CA CYS A 140 9.55 12.17 0.98
C CYS A 140 10.60 12.51 2.05
N LEU A 141 10.46 11.93 3.25
CA LEU A 141 11.45 12.07 4.33
C LEU A 141 12.59 11.06 4.21
N GLY A 142 12.30 9.86 3.71
CA GLY A 142 13.30 8.81 3.50
C GLY A 142 13.61 7.93 4.72
N PHE A 143 12.74 7.85 5.73
CA PHE A 143 12.95 7.00 6.93
C PHE A 143 12.22 5.63 6.88
N GLY A 144 11.66 5.24 5.74
CA GLY A 144 11.26 3.84 5.52
C GLY A 144 9.99 3.33 6.23
N ASP A 145 9.13 4.18 6.81
CA ASP A 145 7.84 3.72 7.39
C ASP A 145 7.02 2.90 6.38
N CYS A 146 7.00 3.34 5.11
CA CYS A 146 6.34 2.65 4.01
C CYS A 146 6.99 1.31 3.66
N GLU A 147 8.30 1.21 3.75
CA GLU A 147 9.07 -0.02 3.48
C GLU A 147 8.78 -1.06 4.57
N ARG A 148 8.87 -0.66 5.85
CA ARG A 148 8.50 -1.52 6.99
C ARG A 148 7.05 -2.00 6.95
N SER A 149 6.14 -1.20 6.38
CA SER A 149 4.72 -1.56 6.28
C SER A 149 4.40 -2.54 5.14
N CYS A 150 5.33 -2.80 4.22
CA CYS A 150 5.07 -3.60 3.03
C CYS A 150 5.25 -5.09 3.31
N PRO A 151 4.19 -5.91 3.26
CA PRO A 151 4.32 -7.35 3.49
C PRO A 151 4.87 -8.11 2.27
N PHE A 152 5.02 -7.43 1.12
CA PHE A 152 5.45 -8.01 -0.15
C PHE A 152 6.85 -7.56 -0.57
N ASP A 153 7.57 -6.81 0.26
CA ASP A 153 8.92 -6.32 -0.04
C ASP A 153 8.96 -5.55 -1.39
N ALA A 154 7.93 -4.75 -1.63
CA ALA A 154 7.68 -4.08 -2.93
C ALA A 154 7.95 -2.58 -2.91
N ILE A 155 8.46 -2.02 -1.81
CA ILE A 155 8.79 -0.60 -1.71
C ILE A 155 10.02 -0.40 -0.83
N HIS A 156 11.02 0.30 -1.38
CA HIS A 156 12.31 0.53 -0.73
C HIS A 156 12.68 2.00 -0.77
N VAL A 157 13.40 2.48 0.26
CA VAL A 157 13.96 3.82 0.23
C VAL A 157 15.36 3.79 -0.37
N ILE A 158 15.50 4.42 -1.54
CA ILE A 158 16.77 4.55 -2.26
C ILE A 158 17.08 6.05 -2.38
N ASP A 159 18.27 6.47 -1.92
CA ASP A 159 18.70 7.88 -1.90
C ASP A 159 17.70 8.85 -1.25
N GLY A 160 17.09 8.40 -0.16
CA GLY A 160 16.13 9.20 0.62
C GLY A 160 14.75 9.28 -0.01
N LEU A 161 14.45 8.44 -0.99
CA LEU A 161 13.19 8.46 -1.71
C LEU A 161 12.62 7.05 -1.85
N ALA A 162 11.34 6.91 -1.48
CA ALA A 162 10.62 5.66 -1.65
C ALA A 162 10.43 5.34 -3.15
N ARG A 163 10.78 4.11 -3.53
CA ARG A 163 10.69 3.51 -4.86
C ARG A 163 9.89 2.23 -4.76
N VAL A 164 8.93 2.05 -5.65
CA VAL A 164 8.05 0.88 -5.67
C VAL A 164 8.55 -0.07 -6.75
N ASP A 165 8.69 -1.33 -6.39
CA ASP A 165 8.84 -2.45 -7.32
C ASP A 165 7.44 -2.91 -7.74
N TYR A 166 7.08 -2.64 -8.99
CA TYR A 166 5.75 -2.91 -9.51
C TYR A 166 5.52 -4.40 -9.85
N GLU A 167 6.59 -5.18 -10.02
CA GLU A 167 6.49 -6.63 -10.23
C GLU A 167 6.04 -7.33 -8.94
N LYS A 168 6.58 -6.91 -7.79
CA LYS A 168 6.20 -7.46 -6.47
C LYS A 168 4.95 -6.83 -5.86
N CYS A 169 4.62 -5.60 -6.24
CA CYS A 169 3.53 -4.88 -5.62
C CYS A 169 2.19 -5.58 -5.91
N THR A 170 1.31 -5.64 -4.92
CA THR A 170 -0.07 -6.16 -5.09
C THR A 170 -1.13 -5.07 -5.02
N GLY A 171 -0.73 -3.82 -4.80
CA GLY A 171 -1.70 -2.72 -4.67
C GLY A 171 -2.46 -2.68 -3.34
N CYS A 172 -2.00 -3.37 -2.28
CA CYS A 172 -2.69 -3.42 -0.98
C CYS A 172 -2.81 -2.08 -0.22
N GLY A 173 -2.10 -1.02 -0.65
CA GLY A 173 -2.19 0.32 -0.08
C GLY A 173 -1.63 0.50 1.34
N ALA A 174 -0.91 -0.48 1.90
CA ALA A 174 -0.29 -0.37 3.23
C ALA A 174 0.68 0.83 3.32
N CYS A 175 1.52 1.02 2.31
CA CYS A 175 2.47 2.13 2.22
C CYS A 175 1.78 3.51 2.17
N ALA A 176 0.64 3.61 1.48
CA ALA A 176 -0.14 4.83 1.41
C ALA A 176 -0.71 5.23 2.78
N ARG A 177 -1.24 4.26 3.53
CA ARG A 177 -1.83 4.48 4.86
C ARG A 177 -0.82 4.92 5.92
N VAL A 178 0.42 4.44 5.85
CA VAL A 178 1.44 4.75 6.87
C VAL A 178 2.19 6.06 6.58
N CYS A 179 2.12 6.59 5.36
CA CYS A 179 2.87 7.78 4.97
C CYS A 179 2.36 9.04 5.72
N PRO A 180 3.12 9.63 6.66
CA PRO A 180 2.62 10.76 7.47
C PRO A 180 2.50 12.07 6.67
N ARG A 181 3.07 12.12 5.46
CA ARG A 181 2.99 13.26 4.54
C ARG A 181 1.95 13.08 3.43
N ASN A 182 1.25 11.93 3.40
CA ASN A 182 0.21 11.63 2.42
C ASN A 182 0.66 11.85 0.96
N ILE A 183 1.90 11.50 0.63
CA ILE A 183 2.44 11.65 -0.74
C ILE A 183 2.38 10.37 -1.56
N ILE A 184 1.84 9.29 -1.02
CA ILE A 184 1.69 8.02 -1.71
C ILE A 184 0.21 7.85 -2.01
N HIS A 185 -0.17 7.92 -3.28
CA HIS A 185 -1.55 7.77 -3.73
C HIS A 185 -1.73 6.48 -4.50
N MET A 186 -2.91 5.87 -4.35
CA MET A 186 -3.31 4.71 -5.14
C MET A 186 -3.90 5.20 -6.45
N ILE A 187 -3.26 4.85 -7.56
CA ILE A 187 -3.61 5.33 -8.91
C ILE A 187 -4.05 4.13 -9.75
N PRO A 188 -5.09 4.24 -10.60
CA PRO A 188 -5.47 3.17 -11.51
C PRO A 188 -4.41 2.99 -12.61
N PHE A 189 -3.82 1.81 -12.71
CA PHE A 189 -2.87 1.49 -13.77
C PHE A 189 -3.63 0.98 -15.00
N LYS A 190 -3.81 1.87 -15.97
CA LYS A 190 -4.43 1.59 -17.29
C LYS A 190 -3.46 0.90 -18.27
N SER A 191 -2.19 0.86 -17.94
CA SER A 191 -1.08 0.29 -18.70
C SER A 191 0.03 -0.13 -17.72
N GLU A 192 1.00 -0.93 -18.18
CA GLU A 192 2.17 -1.35 -17.38
C GLU A 192 2.95 -0.17 -16.80
N ARG A 193 2.91 0.98 -17.50
CA ARG A 193 3.49 2.25 -17.06
C ARG A 193 2.45 3.35 -17.14
N VAL A 194 2.42 4.23 -16.14
CA VAL A 194 1.53 5.38 -16.08
C VAL A 194 2.31 6.68 -15.91
N MET A 195 1.84 7.74 -16.55
CA MET A 195 2.39 9.07 -16.37
C MET A 195 1.89 9.66 -15.05
N VAL A 196 2.81 10.25 -14.28
CA VAL A 196 2.52 10.82 -12.97
C VAL A 196 3.20 12.17 -12.80
N VAL A 197 2.64 13.02 -11.94
CA VAL A 197 3.35 14.21 -11.43
C VAL A 197 4.09 13.81 -10.15
N ALA A 198 5.41 13.76 -10.18
CA ALA A 198 6.26 13.33 -9.08
C ALA A 198 6.51 14.44 -8.04
N CYS A 199 5.45 15.13 -7.61
CA CYS A 199 5.51 16.23 -6.65
C CYS A 199 4.20 16.34 -5.88
N SER A 200 4.29 16.68 -4.60
CA SER A 200 3.15 16.99 -3.71
C SER A 200 3.27 18.36 -3.03
N ASN A 201 4.21 19.20 -3.48
CA ASN A 201 4.42 20.52 -2.90
C ASN A 201 3.40 21.54 -3.47
N HIS A 202 2.68 22.22 -2.57
CA HIS A 202 1.65 23.23 -2.89
C HIS A 202 2.12 24.69 -2.69
N ASP A 203 3.39 24.88 -2.32
CA ASP A 203 3.99 26.20 -2.19
C ASP A 203 4.10 26.90 -3.55
N PRO A 204 4.04 28.24 -3.58
CA PRO A 204 4.34 28.99 -4.78
C PRO A 204 5.70 28.61 -5.37
N GLY A 205 5.78 28.48 -6.70
CA GLY A 205 6.98 27.99 -7.39
C GLY A 205 8.28 28.79 -7.16
N LYS A 206 8.19 30.01 -6.60
CA LYS A 206 9.35 30.76 -6.10
C LYS A 206 10.01 30.07 -4.90
N TYR A 207 9.20 29.58 -3.95
CA TYR A 207 9.67 28.88 -2.76
C TYR A 207 10.12 27.46 -3.10
N VAL A 208 9.40 26.77 -3.99
CA VAL A 208 9.80 25.43 -4.46
C VAL A 208 11.22 25.43 -4.99
N ARG A 209 11.59 26.40 -5.83
CA ARG A 209 12.96 26.53 -6.38
C ARG A 209 14.04 26.78 -5.33
N GLN A 210 13.69 27.28 -4.16
CA GLN A 210 14.64 27.49 -3.06
C GLN A 210 14.94 26.18 -2.32
N VAL A 211 14.02 25.21 -2.36
CA VAL A 211 14.10 23.99 -1.55
C VAL A 211 14.26 22.71 -2.38
N CYS A 212 13.94 22.72 -3.67
CA CYS A 212 13.93 21.54 -4.52
C CYS A 212 14.30 21.88 -5.97
N LYS A 213 15.17 21.04 -6.57
CA LYS A 213 15.62 21.17 -7.97
C LYS A 213 14.62 20.59 -8.99
N VAL A 214 13.74 19.67 -8.58
CA VAL A 214 12.82 18.93 -9.46
C VAL A 214 11.33 19.06 -9.06
N GLY A 215 11.03 19.93 -8.10
CA GLY A 215 9.65 20.12 -7.62
C GLY A 215 8.78 20.83 -8.65
N CYS A 216 7.50 20.48 -8.73
CA CYS A 216 6.53 21.22 -9.54
C CYS A 216 6.43 22.67 -9.06
N ILE A 217 6.40 23.61 -10.00
CA ILE A 217 6.38 25.05 -9.74
C ILE A 217 5.03 25.70 -10.12
N GLY A 218 4.03 24.90 -10.47
CA GLY A 218 2.70 25.39 -10.84
C GLY A 218 2.64 26.26 -12.11
N CYS A 219 3.56 26.07 -13.07
CA CYS A 219 3.68 26.98 -14.22
C CYS A 219 2.55 26.87 -15.27
N GLY A 220 1.70 25.84 -15.18
CA GLY A 220 0.59 25.60 -16.11
C GLY A 220 1.00 25.18 -17.52
N MET A 221 2.27 24.86 -17.78
CA MET A 221 2.70 24.49 -19.14
C MET A 221 2.10 23.15 -19.58
N CYS A 222 1.98 22.19 -18.68
CA CYS A 222 1.32 20.91 -18.93
C CYS A 222 -0.16 21.07 -19.29
N ALA A 223 -0.91 21.84 -18.48
CA ALA A 223 -2.32 22.14 -18.71
C ALA A 223 -2.59 22.95 -19.99
N ARG A 224 -1.59 23.68 -20.52
CA ARG A 224 -1.68 24.34 -21.84
C ARG A 224 -1.41 23.41 -23.01
N LYS A 225 -0.87 22.22 -22.75
CA LYS A 225 -0.47 21.25 -23.78
C LYS A 225 -1.46 20.13 -23.94
N SER A 226 -2.05 19.67 -22.84
CA SER A 226 -3.03 18.60 -22.81
C SER A 226 -4.07 18.91 -21.74
N ASP A 227 -5.33 18.63 -22.07
CA ASP A 227 -6.47 18.75 -21.15
C ASP A 227 -6.43 17.72 -20.01
N LEU A 228 -5.52 16.73 -20.08
CA LEU A 228 -5.27 15.75 -19.04
C LEU A 228 -4.76 16.38 -17.74
N PHE A 229 -4.09 17.54 -17.84
CA PHE A 229 -3.49 18.21 -16.68
C PHE A 229 -4.35 19.37 -16.18
N ARG A 230 -4.52 19.45 -14.86
CA ARG A 230 -5.05 20.62 -14.17
C ARG A 230 -4.01 21.17 -13.23
N VAL A 231 -3.96 22.49 -13.06
CA VAL A 231 -3.07 23.12 -12.06
C VAL A 231 -3.93 23.80 -11.01
N GLU A 232 -3.88 23.27 -9.80
CA GLU A 232 -4.65 23.70 -8.63
C GLU A 232 -3.69 23.83 -7.45
N ASP A 233 -3.87 24.85 -6.61
CA ASP A 233 -3.01 25.08 -5.43
C ASP A 233 -1.50 25.02 -5.71
N ASN A 234 -1.07 25.66 -6.81
CA ASN A 234 0.32 25.68 -7.32
C ASN A 234 0.92 24.31 -7.72
N LEU A 235 0.11 23.25 -7.76
CA LEU A 235 0.52 21.91 -8.11
C LEU A 235 -0.20 21.41 -9.38
N ALA A 236 0.49 20.59 -10.17
CA ALA A 236 -0.12 19.97 -11.34
C ALA A 236 -0.71 18.60 -10.95
N HIS A 237 -1.93 18.34 -11.40
CA HIS A 237 -2.70 17.12 -11.20
C HIS A 237 -3.01 16.49 -12.56
N ILE A 238 -3.06 15.17 -12.61
CA ILE A 238 -3.47 14.40 -13.78
C ILE A 238 -4.88 13.87 -13.51
N ASP A 239 -5.78 14.07 -14.46
CA ASP A 239 -7.12 13.50 -14.43
C ASP A 239 -7.08 12.06 -14.96
N TYR A 240 -6.96 11.09 -14.05
CA TYR A 240 -6.85 9.68 -14.44
C TYR A 240 -8.13 9.10 -15.04
N ASP A 241 -9.29 9.76 -14.89
CA ASP A 241 -10.52 9.32 -15.54
C ASP A 241 -10.43 9.52 -17.06
N GLN A 242 -9.81 10.63 -17.47
CA GLN A 242 -9.56 10.96 -18.88
C GLN A 242 -8.26 10.36 -19.44
N TYR A 243 -7.48 9.67 -18.62
CA TYR A 243 -6.24 9.05 -19.06
C TYR A 243 -6.52 7.88 -20.02
N ASP A 244 -5.98 7.96 -21.24
CA ASP A 244 -6.06 6.92 -22.25
C ASP A 244 -4.65 6.61 -22.78
N PRO A 245 -4.05 5.45 -22.47
CA PRO A 245 -2.71 5.08 -22.94
C PRO A 245 -2.53 5.16 -24.45
N GLU A 246 -3.60 4.99 -25.24
CA GLU A 246 -3.55 5.01 -26.71
C GLU A 246 -3.54 6.43 -27.28
N SER A 247 -3.87 7.45 -26.48
CA SER A 247 -4.01 8.85 -26.91
C SER A 247 -3.20 9.82 -26.03
N MET A 248 -1.88 9.63 -25.99
CA MET A 248 -1.00 10.36 -25.07
C MET A 248 -0.05 11.38 -25.74
N ASP A 249 -0.16 11.64 -27.04
CA ASP A 249 0.79 12.51 -27.78
C ASP A 249 0.94 13.92 -27.17
N GLU A 250 -0.17 14.55 -26.78
CA GLU A 250 -0.17 15.87 -26.16
C GLU A 250 0.41 15.85 -24.73
N ALA A 251 0.11 14.79 -23.97
CA ALA A 251 0.65 14.58 -22.63
C ALA A 251 2.16 14.28 -22.67
N GLN A 252 2.64 13.59 -23.71
CA GLN A 252 4.06 13.35 -23.95
C GLN A 252 4.79 14.66 -24.19
N LEU A 253 4.22 15.57 -25.00
CA LEU A 253 4.77 16.92 -25.18
C LEU A 253 4.79 17.73 -23.88
N ALA A 254 3.83 17.51 -22.97
CA ALA A 254 3.82 18.13 -21.65
C ALA A 254 4.97 17.62 -20.77
N LEU A 255 5.26 16.31 -20.81
CA LEU A 255 6.39 15.70 -20.13
C LEU A 255 7.72 16.29 -20.61
N GLU A 256 7.95 16.31 -21.93
CA GLU A 256 9.19 16.81 -22.54
C GLU A 256 9.46 18.29 -22.26
N LYS A 257 8.40 19.09 -22.15
CA LYS A 257 8.49 20.55 -21.93
C LYS A 257 8.46 20.94 -20.46
N CYS A 258 8.36 19.99 -19.54
CA CYS A 258 8.32 20.29 -18.11
C CYS A 258 9.67 20.88 -17.64
N PRO A 259 9.74 22.16 -17.23
CA PRO A 259 11.02 22.80 -16.91
C PRO A 259 11.72 22.22 -15.66
N MET A 260 10.97 21.46 -14.85
CA MET A 260 11.46 20.85 -13.61
C MET A 260 11.66 19.34 -13.75
N ASN A 261 11.35 18.74 -14.91
CA ASN A 261 11.31 17.29 -15.11
C ASN A 261 10.48 16.56 -14.02
N GLY A 262 9.37 17.18 -13.61
CA GLY A 262 8.49 16.68 -12.54
C GLY A 262 7.39 15.75 -13.02
N ILE A 263 7.30 15.46 -14.31
CA ILE A 263 6.36 14.51 -14.91
C ILE A 263 7.16 13.29 -15.34
N LEU A 264 6.79 12.10 -14.87
CA LEU A 264 7.55 10.86 -15.07
C LEU A 264 6.61 9.73 -15.47
N TYR A 265 7.12 8.73 -16.17
CA TYR A 265 6.45 7.42 -16.26
C TYR A 265 6.91 6.53 -15.11
N ILE A 266 5.95 5.91 -14.43
CA ILE A 266 6.19 4.97 -13.34
C ILE A 266 5.43 3.68 -13.62
N GLY A 267 6.04 2.54 -13.31
CA GLY A 267 5.44 1.22 -13.48
C GLY A 267 6.51 0.17 -13.67
N GLU A 268 6.18 -0.87 -14.43
CA GLU A 268 7.15 -1.90 -14.77
C GLU A 268 8.31 -1.32 -15.60
N PRO A 269 9.56 -1.72 -15.31
CA PRO A 269 10.73 -1.18 -15.99
C PRO A 269 10.68 -1.51 -17.47
N GLY A 270 10.95 -0.51 -18.31
CA GLY A 270 11.05 -0.71 -19.75
C GLY A 270 12.30 -1.50 -20.16
N PRO A 271 12.37 -2.03 -21.39
CA PRO A 271 13.52 -2.79 -21.87
C PRO A 271 14.85 -2.03 -21.78
N GLU A 272 14.84 -0.73 -22.08
CA GLU A 272 16.03 0.13 -22.00
C GLU A 272 16.49 0.38 -20.55
N GLU A 273 15.56 0.44 -19.60
CA GLU A 273 15.88 0.65 -18.18
C GLU A 273 16.49 -0.63 -17.60
N LEU A 274 15.94 -1.80 -17.95
CA LEU A 274 16.50 -3.10 -17.61
C LEU A 274 17.93 -3.27 -18.15
N GLU A 275 18.18 -2.87 -19.40
CA GLU A 275 19.52 -2.94 -20.02
C GLU A 275 20.52 -1.95 -19.37
N GLN A 276 20.05 -0.78 -18.92
CA GLN A 276 20.89 0.21 -18.23
C GLN A 276 21.28 -0.23 -16.82
N THR A 277 20.41 -0.97 -16.13
CA THR A 277 20.66 -1.46 -14.76
C THR A 277 21.24 -2.88 -14.72
N ASP A 278 21.45 -3.52 -15.88
CA ASP A 278 21.98 -4.88 -15.96
C ASP A 278 23.42 -4.93 -15.43
N GLY A 279 23.63 -5.65 -14.33
CA GLY A 279 24.92 -5.77 -13.65
C GLY A 279 25.27 -4.64 -12.69
N GLU A 280 24.36 -3.70 -12.41
CA GLU A 280 24.54 -2.76 -11.30
C GLU A 280 24.31 -3.48 -9.96
N ASP A 281 25.29 -3.37 -9.05
CA ASP A 281 25.16 -3.85 -7.67
C ASP A 281 24.19 -2.94 -6.93
N VAL A 282 22.93 -3.37 -6.83
CA VAL A 282 21.95 -2.79 -5.91
C VAL A 282 22.45 -3.06 -4.49
N GLY A 283 23.28 -2.13 -3.99
CA GLY A 283 23.85 -2.21 -2.65
C GLY A 283 22.78 -2.58 -1.63
N GLU A 284 23.15 -3.41 -0.67
CA GLU A 284 22.19 -3.94 0.29
C GLU A 284 21.38 -2.79 0.92
N PRO A 285 20.04 -2.93 1.02
CA PRO A 285 19.22 -1.90 1.65
C PRO A 285 19.79 -1.63 3.03
N VAL A 286 20.10 -0.35 3.31
CA VAL A 286 20.69 0.07 4.58
C VAL A 286 19.65 -0.20 5.67
N ARG A 287 19.74 -1.37 6.28
CA ARG A 287 19.01 -1.71 7.48
C ARG A 287 19.81 -1.12 8.62
N ASP A 288 19.32 -0.02 9.20
CA ASP A 288 19.87 0.45 10.45
C ASP A 288 19.79 -0.69 11.47
N GLU A 289 20.93 -1.12 12.02
CA GLU A 289 21.01 -2.04 13.17
C GLU A 289 20.58 -1.29 14.45
N PHE A 290 19.39 -0.72 14.45
CA PHE A 290 18.86 -0.03 15.61
C PHE A 290 18.27 -1.05 16.58
N GLN A 291 19.09 -1.51 17.52
CA GLN A 291 18.63 -2.22 18.70
C GLN A 291 18.03 -1.20 19.68
N THR A 292 16.73 -1.29 19.90
CA THR A 292 16.08 -0.58 21.00
C THR A 292 16.30 -1.34 22.30
N THR A 293 16.16 -0.66 23.45
CA THR A 293 16.13 -1.34 24.75
C THR A 293 15.01 -2.38 24.87
N VAL A 294 14.04 -2.38 23.94
CA VAL A 294 12.95 -3.36 23.88
C VAL A 294 13.41 -4.66 23.23
N ASP A 295 14.34 -4.58 22.27
CA ASP A 295 14.93 -5.76 21.62
C ASP A 295 15.83 -6.55 22.57
N ASP A 296 16.38 -5.89 23.60
CA ASP A 296 17.16 -6.49 24.69
C ASP A 296 16.29 -7.04 25.85
N THR A 297 14.97 -6.78 25.85
CA THR A 297 14.08 -7.33 26.88
C THR A 297 13.50 -8.66 26.43
N GLU A 298 13.71 -9.72 27.23
CA GLU A 298 12.93 -10.95 27.09
C GLU A 298 11.44 -10.59 27.14
N TRP A 299 10.72 -10.91 26.07
CA TRP A 299 9.29 -10.69 25.97
C TRP A 299 8.57 -11.52 27.04
N HIS A 300 8.13 -10.85 28.10
CA HIS A 300 7.33 -11.48 29.17
C HIS A 300 5.84 -11.30 28.88
N GLY A 301 5.31 -11.97 27.85
CA GLY A 301 3.87 -12.30 27.73
C GLY A 301 2.90 -11.13 27.68
#